data_AF-A0A2V7XD42-F1
#
_entry.id   AF-A0A2V7XD42-F1
#
_cell.length_a   1.000
_cell.length_b   1.000
_cell.length_c   1.000
_cell.angle_alpha   90.00
_cell.angle_beta   90.00
_cell.angle_gamma   90.00
#
_symmetry.space_group_name_H-M   'P 1'
#
loop_
_entity.id
_entity.type
_entity.pdbx_description
1 polymer ?
#
loop_
_entity_poly.entity_id
_entity_poly.type
_entity_poly.pdbx_seq_one_letter_code
_entity_poly.pdbx_strand_id
1 'polypeptide(L)' 'MVDFIRISRKAAMVAAIVMIAAAIAAPPAFAQALYGAIVGTVNDQSGAPIPGATVTATNTGTALK' A
#
# COMPACT_ATOMS: atom_id res chain seq x y z
N MET A 1 -19.00 34.75 -23.90
CA MET A 1 -18.60 34.76 -22.48
C MET A 1 -17.77 33.51 -22.22
N VAL A 2 -16.49 33.54 -22.59
CA VAL A 2 -15.48 32.57 -22.15
C VAL A 2 -14.18 33.38 -22.06
N ASP A 3 -13.87 33.88 -20.88
CA ASP A 3 -12.63 34.63 -20.66
C ASP A 3 -11.48 33.63 -20.63
N PHE A 4 -10.65 33.66 -21.67
CA PHE A 4 -9.40 32.89 -21.70
C PHE A 4 -8.47 33.45 -20.62
N ILE A 5 -8.33 32.69 -19.54
CA ILE A 5 -7.38 32.94 -18.45
C ILE A 5 -5.99 33.17 -19.07
N ARG A 6 -5.50 34.41 -19.01
CA ARG A 6 -4.13 34.75 -19.43
C ARG A 6 -3.17 34.42 -18.29
N ILE A 7 -2.47 33.28 -18.38
CA ILE A 7 -1.43 32.90 -17.43
C ILE A 7 -0.17 33.75 -17.69
N SER A 8 0.30 34.48 -16.68
CA SER A 8 1.55 35.22 -16.76
C SER A 8 2.77 34.30 -16.62
N ARG A 9 3.90 34.65 -17.24
CA ARG A 9 5.17 33.90 -17.11
C ARG A 9 5.59 33.68 -15.65
N LYS A 10 5.34 34.65 -14.77
CA LYS A 10 5.62 34.55 -13.33
C LYS A 10 4.71 33.53 -12.66
N ALA A 11 3.41 33.55 -12.95
CA ALA A 11 2.46 32.58 -12.41
C ALA A 11 2.80 31.15 -12.87
N ALA A 12 3.18 30.96 -14.14
CA ALA A 12 3.64 29.68 -14.65
C ALA A 12 4.92 29.19 -13.94
N MET A 13 5.88 30.08 -13.69
CA MET A 13 7.12 29.75 -13.00
C MET A 13 6.88 29.36 -11.53
N VAL A 14 6.02 30.09 -10.83
CA VAL A 14 5.63 29.76 -9.45
C VAL A 14 4.93 28.40 -9.40
N ALA A 15 3.99 28.14 -10.32
CA ALA A 15 3.31 26.85 -10.40
C ALA A 15 4.31 25.71 -10.65
N ALA A 16 5.27 25.89 -11.55
CA ALA A 16 6.31 24.89 -11.82
C ALA A 16 7.17 24.62 -10.57
N ILE A 17 7.60 25.66 -9.86
CA ILE A 17 8.38 25.52 -8.62
C ILE A 17 7.58 24.77 -7.55
N VAL A 18 6.30 25.12 -7.37
CA VAL A 18 5.40 24.45 -6.41
C VAL A 18 5.23 22.97 -6.77
N MET A 19 5.04 22.64 -8.05
CA MET A 19 4.92 21.26 -8.51
C MET A 19 6.19 20.45 -8.26
N ILE A 20 7.36 21.03 -8.51
CA ILE A 20 8.66 20.41 -8.23
C ILE A 20 8.85 20.19 -6.73
N ALA A 21 8.55 21.20 -5.91
CA ALA A 21 8.64 21.10 -4.46
C ALA A 21 7.72 20.00 -3.90
N ALA A 22 6.48 19.89 -4.41
CA ALA A 22 5.54 18.84 -4.02
C ALA A 22 6.04 17.44 -4.39
N ALA A 23 6.66 17.28 -5.57
CA ALA A 23 7.22 15.99 -5.99
C ALA A 23 8.41 15.55 -5.11
N ILE A 24 9.26 16.50 -4.70
CA ILE A 24 10.41 16.23 -3.81
C ILE A 24 9.95 15.94 -2.37
N ALA A 25 8.90 16.60 -1.91
CA ALA A 25 8.37 16.45 -0.55
C ALA A 25 7.45 15.23 -0.37
N ALA A 26 7.25 14.41 -1.41
CA ALA A 26 6.41 13.22 -1.31
C ALA A 26 7.02 12.22 -0.30
N PRO A 27 6.27 11.80 0.74
CA PRO A 27 6.76 10.79 1.67
C PRO A 27 6.97 9.46 0.93
N PRO A 28 7.93 8.61 1.37
CA PRO A 28 8.08 7.28 0.80
C PRO A 28 6.78 6.51 0.96
N ALA A 29 6.24 5.98 -0.14
CA ALA A 29 5.12 5.07 -0.08
C ALA A 29 5.60 3.78 0.63
N PHE A 30 4.99 3.43 1.76
CA PHE A 30 5.17 2.11 2.35
C PHE A 30 4.64 1.09 1.34
N ALA A 31 5.53 0.44 0.61
CA ALA A 31 5.16 -0.63 -0.30
C ALA A 31 4.42 -1.72 0.49
N GLN A 32 3.31 -2.19 -0.07
CA GLN A 32 2.64 -3.39 0.43
C GLN A 32 3.69 -4.50 0.46
N ALA A 33 3.95 -5.08 1.63
CA ALA A 33 4.89 -6.19 1.69
C ALA A 33 4.44 -7.24 0.68
N LEU A 34 5.37 -7.69 -0.18
CA LEU A 34 5.07 -8.69 -1.21
C LEU A 34 4.51 -9.99 -0.60
N TYR A 35 4.78 -10.19 0.69
CA TYR A 35 4.34 -11.31 1.49
C TYR A 35 3.60 -10.83 2.75
N GLY A 36 2.67 -11.66 3.23
CA GLY A 36 2.04 -11.54 4.53
C GLY A 36 2.34 -12.76 5.41
N ALA A 37 2.02 -12.67 6.69
CA ALA A 37 2.16 -13.78 7.63
C ALA A 37 0.79 -14.21 8.17
N ILE A 38 0.54 -15.52 8.21
CA ILE A 38 -0.60 -16.12 8.93
C ILE A 38 -0.03 -16.67 10.23
N VAL A 39 -0.39 -16.04 11.35
CA VAL A 39 0.11 -16.38 12.69
C VAL A 39 -1.06 -16.65 13.63
N GLY A 40 -0.92 -17.69 14.45
CA GLY A 40 -1.94 -18.10 15.41
C GLY A 40 -1.56 -19.41 16.10
N THR A 41 -2.38 -19.83 17.07
CA THR A 41 -2.25 -21.10 17.77
C THR A 41 -3.36 -22.05 17.33
N VAL A 42 -3.03 -23.35 17.25
CA VAL A 42 -4.03 -24.40 17.06
C VAL A 42 -4.41 -24.93 18.44
N ASN A 43 -5.68 -24.82 18.80
CA ASN A 43 -6.20 -25.25 20.09
C ASN A 43 -7.28 -26.33 19.90
N ASP A 44 -7.41 -27.25 20.85
CA ASP A 44 -8.51 -28.23 20.89
C ASP A 44 -9.81 -27.65 21.48
N GLN A 45 -10.87 -28.46 21.63
CA GLN A 45 -12.14 -27.99 22.20
C GLN A 45 -12.06 -27.55 23.66
N SER A 46 -11.03 -27.96 24.39
CA SER A 46 -10.78 -27.51 25.77
C SER A 46 -10.01 -26.18 25.83
N GLY A 47 -9.47 -25.72 24.70
CA GLY A 47 -8.64 -24.54 24.60
C GLY A 47 -7.14 -24.83 24.78
N ALA A 48 -6.73 -26.09 24.88
CA ALA A 48 -5.32 -26.46 25.02
C ALA A 48 -4.58 -26.38 23.67
N PRO A 49 -3.32 -25.89 23.63
CA PRO A 49 -2.54 -25.85 22.38
C PRO A 49 -2.21 -27.28 21.89
N ILE A 50 -2.16 -27.46 20.57
CA ILE A 50 -1.80 -28.72 19.90
C ILE A 50 -0.39 -28.60 19.27
N PRO A 51 0.67 -29.08 19.92
CA PRO A 51 2.01 -29.11 19.34
C PRO A 51 2.07 -30.06 18.14
N GLY A 52 2.84 -29.68 17.10
CA GLY A 52 3.04 -30.51 15.91
C GLY A 52 1.83 -30.56 14.96
N ALA A 53 0.81 -29.73 15.16
CA ALA A 53 -0.29 -29.60 14.22
C ALA A 53 0.22 -29.24 12.81
N THR A 54 -0.20 -29.99 11.80
CA THR A 54 0.11 -29.68 10.40
C THR A 54 -0.86 -28.62 9.90
N VAL A 55 -0.32 -27.51 9.40
CA VAL A 55 -1.10 -26.42 8.81
C VAL A 55 -0.75 -26.32 7.33
N THR A 56 -1.77 -26.31 6.47
CA THR A 56 -1.61 -26.15 5.02
C THR A 56 -2.43 -24.94 4.57
N ALA A 57 -1.79 -24.01 3.88
CA ALA A 57 -2.46 -22.91 3.22
C ALA A 57 -2.80 -23.31 1.78
N THR A 58 -3.77 -22.65 1.16
CA THR A 58 -4.03 -22.80 -0.28
C THR A 58 -4.45 -21.45 -0.83
N ASN A 59 -3.76 -21.01 -1.87
CA ASN A 59 -4.09 -19.77 -2.56
C ASN A 59 -5.25 -20.03 -3.53
N THR A 60 -6.42 -19.46 -3.27
CA THR A 60 -7.63 -19.68 -4.10
C THR A 60 -7.56 -19.02 -5.48
N GLY A 61 -6.72 -18.00 -5.66
CA GLY A 61 -6.53 -17.33 -6.96
C GLY A 61 -5.58 -18.08 -7.89
N THR A 62 -4.70 -18.93 -7.35
CA THR A 62 -3.67 -19.66 -8.13
C THR A 62 -3.72 -21.17 -7.96
N ALA A 63 -4.52 -21.68 -7.01
CA ALA A 63 -4.60 -23.07 -6.59
C ALA A 63 -3.29 -23.69 -6.03
N LEU A 64 -2.28 -22.86 -5.75
CA LEU A 64 -1.03 -23.31 -5.13
C LEU A 64 -1.26 -23.62 -3.64
N LYS A 65 -0.66 -24.72 -3.17
CA LYS A 65 -0.63 -25.13 -1.75
C LYS A 65 0.65 -24.65 -1.08
#